data_AF-A0A6B3H8N3-F1
#
_entry.id   AF-A0A6B3H8N3-F1
#
_cell.length_a   1.000
_cell.length_b   1.000
_cell.length_c   1.000
_cell.angle_alpha   90.00
_cell.angle_beta   90.00
_cell.angle_gamma   90.00
#
_symmetry.space_group_name_H-M   'P 1'
#
loop_
_entity.id
_entity.type
_entity.pdbx_description
1 polymer ?
#
loop_
_entity_poly.entity_id
_entity_poly.type
_entity_poly.pdbx_seq_one_letter_code
_entity_poly.pdbx_strand_id
1 'polypeptide(L)'
;GHPRDVLRALEEELSRDIERLRRTRDEVTSMLRQSAPIDLPPDLGRAVTEAAVSPSDRLLAVVMAQVLGPSVIDAYTHLLRSGGTSSLSPAFDRLPADADGRARQDLAERWSPPAQVLKMFADFPTAREVCADAPRGERHARRAITLAVRELYNPAQIDVLLRVRTRHRAVGAP
;
A
#
# COMPACT_ATOMS: atom_id res chain seq x y z
N GLY A 1 46.65 -25.52 -19.24
CA GLY A 1 45.64 -25.76 -18.19
C GLY A 1 44.47 -26.50 -18.80
N HIS A 2 43.92 -27.51 -18.13
CA HIS A 2 42.81 -28.29 -18.67
C HIS A 2 41.56 -27.39 -18.79
N PRO A 3 40.74 -27.51 -19.86
CA PRO A 3 39.52 -26.72 -20.06
C PRO A 3 38.58 -26.73 -18.84
N ARG A 4 38.59 -27.84 -18.11
CA ARG A 4 37.80 -28.07 -16.90
C ARG A 4 38.21 -27.16 -15.72
N ASP A 5 39.48 -26.79 -15.64
CA ASP A 5 39.99 -25.92 -14.56
C ASP A 5 39.66 -24.45 -14.85
N VAL A 6 39.64 -24.06 -16.13
CA VAL A 6 39.18 -22.73 -16.57
C VAL A 6 37.68 -22.55 -16.28
N LEU A 7 36.86 -23.57 -16.59
CA LEU A 7 35.44 -23.53 -16.28
C LEU A 7 35.16 -23.51 -14.76
N ARG A 8 35.96 -24.23 -13.97
CA ARG A 8 35.82 -24.21 -12.50
C ARG A 8 36.18 -22.84 -11.91
N ALA A 9 37.25 -22.21 -12.40
CA ALA A 9 37.62 -20.86 -11.99
C ALA A 9 36.53 -19.84 -12.32
N LEU A 10 35.91 -19.96 -13.51
CA LEU A 10 34.81 -19.09 -13.94
C LEU A 10 33.56 -19.28 -13.06
N GLU A 11 33.23 -20.52 -12.68
CA GLU A 11 32.08 -20.80 -11.82
C GLU A 11 32.28 -20.24 -10.40
N GLU A 12 33.52 -20.30 -9.88
CA GLU A 12 33.87 -19.69 -8.60
C GLU A 12 33.76 -18.16 -8.64
N GLU A 13 34.22 -17.54 -9.73
CA GLU A 13 34.08 -16.10 -9.94
C GLU A 13 32.60 -15.70 -10.02
N LEU A 14 31.80 -16.41 -10.81
CA LEU A 14 30.36 -16.17 -10.94
C LEU A 14 29.63 -16.33 -9.59
N SER A 15 29.99 -17.34 -8.82
CA SER A 15 29.42 -17.56 -7.48
C SER A 15 29.73 -16.42 -6.53
N ARG A 16 30.96 -15.88 -6.54
CA ARG A 16 31.35 -14.72 -5.74
C ARG A 16 30.57 -13.47 -6.13
N ASP A 17 30.38 -13.25 -7.43
CA ASP A 17 29.64 -12.10 -7.93
C ASP A 17 28.15 -12.17 -7.59
N ILE A 18 27.54 -13.35 -7.71
CA ILE A 18 26.14 -13.57 -7.29
C ILE A 18 25.96 -13.27 -5.80
N GLU A 19 26.88 -13.75 -4.96
CA GLU A 19 26.80 -13.51 -3.51
C GLU A 19 26.93 -12.02 -3.17
N ARG A 20 27.86 -11.32 -3.85
CA ARG A 20 28.01 -9.87 -3.72
C ARG A 20 26.72 -9.14 -4.13
N LEU A 21 26.11 -9.52 -5.26
CA LEU A 21 24.86 -8.94 -5.73
C LEU A 21 23.69 -9.19 -4.77
N ARG A 22 23.59 -10.40 -4.20
CA ARG A 22 22.57 -10.73 -3.19
C ARG A 22 22.73 -9.88 -1.94
N ARG A 23 23.95 -9.76 -1.42
CA ARG A 23 24.24 -8.90 -0.26
C ARG A 23 23.86 -7.45 -0.51
N THR A 24 24.26 -6.89 -1.66
CA THR A 24 23.90 -5.51 -2.02
C THR A 24 22.37 -5.33 -2.12
N ARG A 25 21.65 -6.32 -2.67
CA ARG A 25 20.19 -6.30 -2.72
C ARG A 25 19.56 -6.29 -1.33
N ASP A 26 20.10 -7.09 -0.40
CA ASP A 26 19.58 -7.16 0.97
C ASP A 26 19.85 -5.86 1.74
N GLU A 27 21.03 -5.27 1.56
CA GLU A 27 21.38 -3.96 2.12
C GLU A 27 20.43 -2.86 1.60
N VAL A 28 20.19 -2.81 0.27
CA VAL A 28 19.22 -1.88 -0.34
C VAL A 28 17.81 -2.11 0.19
N THR A 29 17.38 -3.37 0.32
CA THR A 29 16.04 -3.71 0.85
C THR A 29 15.90 -3.27 2.31
N SER A 30 16.96 -3.41 3.11
CA SER A 30 16.99 -2.95 4.49
C SER A 30 16.90 -1.42 4.57
N MET A 31 17.65 -0.70 3.74
CA MET A 31 17.57 0.76 3.67
C MET A 31 16.16 1.23 3.31
N LEU A 32 15.53 0.62 2.30
CA LEU A 32 14.15 0.93 1.91
C LEU A 32 13.12 0.66 3.03
N ARG A 33 13.37 -0.34 3.90
CA ARG A 33 12.50 -0.62 5.05
C ARG A 33 12.65 0.41 6.18
N GLN A 34 13.85 0.95 6.36
CA GLN A 34 14.22 1.87 7.45
C GLN A 34 13.98 3.34 7.12
N SER A 35 13.96 3.72 5.84
CA SER A 35 13.56 5.07 5.46
C SER A 35 12.08 5.28 5.74
N ALA A 36 11.75 6.21 6.65
CA ALA A 36 10.51 6.96 6.50
C ALA A 36 10.54 7.52 5.07
N PRO A 37 9.48 7.39 4.25
CA PRO A 37 9.55 7.88 2.89
C PRO A 37 9.82 9.38 2.97
N ILE A 38 10.97 9.82 2.45
CA ILE A 38 11.40 11.22 2.41
C ILE A 38 10.34 12.10 1.71
N ASP A 39 9.45 11.46 0.94
CA ASP A 39 8.35 12.05 0.19
C ASP A 39 7.00 12.09 0.94
N LEU A 40 6.95 11.73 2.23
CA LEU A 40 5.75 11.89 3.07
C LEU A 40 5.85 13.13 3.98
N PRO A 41 4.74 13.85 4.16
CA PRO A 41 4.62 14.82 5.26
C PRO A 41 5.01 14.16 6.59
N PRO A 42 5.77 14.85 7.48
CA PRO A 42 6.30 14.23 8.72
C PRO A 42 5.23 13.54 9.56
N ASP A 43 4.08 14.19 9.67
CA ASP A 43 2.93 13.72 10.44
C ASP A 43 2.29 12.43 9.88
N LEU A 44 2.23 12.32 8.55
CA LEU A 44 1.76 11.14 7.85
C LEU A 44 2.80 10.02 7.92
N GLY A 45 4.09 10.34 7.74
CA GLY A 45 5.18 9.36 7.85
C GLY A 45 5.23 8.70 9.23
N ARG A 46 5.02 9.48 10.29
CA ARG A 46 4.86 8.95 11.66
C ARG A 46 3.65 8.04 11.79
N ALA A 47 2.47 8.49 11.34
CA ALA A 47 1.24 7.70 11.43
C ALA A 47 1.34 6.36 10.68
N VAL A 48 1.95 6.35 9.49
CA VAL A 48 2.23 5.14 8.69
C VAL A 48 3.16 4.18 9.44
N THR A 49 4.17 4.72 10.13
CA THR A 49 5.12 3.91 10.91
C THR A 49 4.46 3.32 12.15
N GLU A 50 3.74 4.15 12.92
CA GLU A 50 3.04 3.75 14.15
C GLU A 50 1.93 2.73 13.87
N ALA A 51 1.21 2.88 12.75
CA ALA A 51 0.14 1.95 12.34
C ALA A 51 0.66 0.60 11.79
N ALA A 52 1.98 0.44 11.64
CA ALA A 52 2.61 -0.78 11.11
C ALA A 52 1.98 -1.30 9.80
N VAL A 53 1.62 -0.38 8.89
CA VAL A 53 0.96 -0.74 7.63
C VAL A 53 1.86 -1.57 6.71
N SER A 54 1.23 -2.28 5.78
CA SER A 54 1.93 -3.13 4.83
C SER A 54 2.89 -2.33 3.92
N PRO A 55 3.89 -2.98 3.30
CA PRO A 55 4.75 -2.31 2.33
C PRO A 55 3.98 -1.70 1.15
N SER A 56 2.94 -2.38 0.65
CA SER A 56 2.08 -1.87 -0.42
C SER A 56 1.27 -0.64 0.03
N ASP A 57 0.71 -0.67 1.25
CA ASP A 57 -0.04 0.46 1.81
C ASP A 57 0.87 1.67 2.07
N ARG A 58 2.13 1.43 2.48
CA ARG A 58 3.14 2.48 2.65
C ARG A 58 3.45 3.15 1.31
N LEU A 59 3.63 2.39 0.24
CA LEU A 59 3.87 2.94 -1.10
C LEU A 59 2.64 3.67 -1.64
N LEU A 60 1.44 3.14 -1.38
CA LEU A 60 0.20 3.84 -1.71
C LEU A 60 0.09 5.17 -0.97
N ALA A 61 0.45 5.24 0.32
CA ALA A 61 0.45 6.48 1.09
C ALA A 61 1.36 7.56 0.48
N VAL A 62 2.52 7.17 -0.07
CA VAL A 62 3.41 8.09 -0.81
C VAL A 62 2.70 8.65 -2.04
N VAL A 63 2.10 7.80 -2.86
CA VAL A 63 1.35 8.24 -4.05
C VAL A 63 0.22 9.19 -3.67
N MET A 64 -0.54 8.84 -2.62
CA MET A 64 -1.64 9.65 -2.10
C MET A 64 -1.14 11.05 -1.67
N ALA A 65 -0.04 11.13 -0.91
CA ALA A 65 0.56 12.40 -0.48
C ALA A 65 0.99 13.31 -1.63
N GLN A 66 1.34 12.74 -2.79
CA GLN A 66 1.81 13.50 -3.95
C GLN A 66 0.67 14.02 -4.85
N VAL A 67 -0.53 13.44 -4.75
CA VAL A 67 -1.62 13.73 -5.71
C VAL A 67 -2.88 14.30 -5.07
N LEU A 68 -3.04 14.16 -3.76
CA LEU A 68 -4.21 14.65 -3.03
C LEU A 68 -3.97 16.03 -2.41
N GLY A 69 -5.07 16.71 -2.12
CA GLY A 69 -5.05 17.97 -1.37
C GLY A 69 -4.69 17.76 0.11
N PRO A 70 -4.13 18.78 0.77
CA PRO A 70 -3.67 18.69 2.16
C PRO A 70 -4.77 18.28 3.15
N SER A 71 -6.00 18.78 2.99
CA SER A 71 -7.13 18.42 3.84
C SER A 71 -7.44 16.91 3.84
N VAL A 72 -7.33 16.27 2.68
CA VAL A 72 -7.57 14.83 2.54
C VAL A 72 -6.41 14.02 3.15
N ILE A 73 -5.18 14.53 3.06
CA ILE A 73 -4.01 13.94 3.69
C ILE A 73 -4.07 14.04 5.22
N ASP A 74 -4.56 15.15 5.76
CA ASP A 74 -4.76 15.30 7.20
C ASP A 74 -5.83 14.33 7.71
N ALA A 75 -6.95 14.20 6.98
CA ALA A 75 -8.01 13.23 7.29
C ALA A 75 -7.48 11.79 7.28
N TYR A 76 -6.68 11.43 6.27
CA TYR A 76 -6.06 10.12 6.15
C TYR A 76 -5.06 9.85 7.28
N THR A 77 -4.26 10.86 7.63
CA THR A 77 -3.31 10.80 8.76
C THR A 77 -4.04 10.56 10.08
N HIS A 78 -5.15 11.27 10.31
CA HIS A 78 -6.00 11.09 11.49
C HIS A 78 -6.59 9.67 11.55
N LEU A 79 -7.05 9.13 10.42
CA LEU A 79 -7.57 7.76 10.36
C LEU A 79 -6.52 6.73 10.75
N LEU A 80 -5.30 6.84 10.24
CA LEU A 80 -4.19 5.94 10.57
C LEU A 80 -3.88 5.98 12.08
N ARG A 81 -3.82 7.18 12.68
CA ARG A 81 -3.59 7.34 14.13
C ARG A 81 -4.72 6.77 14.98
N SER A 82 -5.96 6.80 14.49
CA SER A 82 -7.12 6.27 15.20
C SER A 82 -7.23 4.73 15.20
N GLY A 83 -6.27 4.03 14.56
CA GLY A 83 -6.28 2.57 14.44
C GLY A 83 -7.29 2.04 13.42
N GLY A 84 -7.89 2.93 12.60
CA GLY A 84 -8.97 2.60 11.66
C GLY A 84 -8.59 1.68 10.50
N THR A 85 -7.32 1.30 10.33
CA THR A 85 -6.87 0.40 9.26
C THR A 85 -6.35 -0.95 9.77
N SER A 86 -6.26 -1.14 11.08
CA SER A 86 -5.32 -2.11 11.69
C SER A 86 -5.76 -3.58 11.70
N SER A 87 -7.06 -3.91 11.74
CA SER A 87 -7.46 -5.29 12.08
C SER A 87 -7.54 -6.30 10.93
N LEU A 88 -7.35 -5.89 9.67
CA LEU A 88 -7.51 -6.77 8.49
C LEU A 88 -6.29 -6.84 7.56
N SER A 89 -5.28 -6.02 7.82
CA SER A 89 -4.05 -5.93 7.01
C SER A 89 -3.39 -7.30 6.80
N PRO A 90 -3.15 -8.16 7.81
CA PRO A 90 -2.33 -9.36 7.58
C PRO A 90 -3.00 -10.42 6.69
N ALA A 91 -4.32 -10.56 6.77
CA ALA A 91 -5.07 -11.52 5.94
C ALA A 91 -5.23 -11.00 4.51
N PHE A 92 -5.40 -9.70 4.35
CA PHE A 92 -5.42 -9.05 3.05
C PHE A 92 -4.05 -9.05 2.37
N ASP A 93 -2.99 -8.72 3.09
CA ASP A 93 -1.62 -8.65 2.58
C ASP A 93 -1.11 -10.02 2.11
N ARG A 94 -1.58 -11.12 2.73
CA ARG A 94 -1.20 -12.50 2.36
C ARG A 94 -2.16 -13.16 1.39
N LEU A 95 -3.19 -12.46 0.93
CA LEU A 95 -4.19 -13.04 0.02
C LEU A 95 -3.53 -13.42 -1.32
N PRO A 96 -3.55 -14.69 -1.73
CA PRO A 96 -3.00 -15.11 -3.02
C PRO A 96 -3.73 -14.48 -4.20
N ALA A 97 -3.01 -14.25 -5.30
CA ALA A 97 -3.56 -13.63 -6.51
C ALA A 97 -4.71 -14.45 -7.14
N ASP A 98 -4.69 -15.77 -6.95
CA ASP A 98 -5.64 -16.76 -7.45
C ASP A 98 -6.68 -17.19 -6.40
N ALA A 99 -6.76 -16.48 -5.27
CA ALA A 99 -7.74 -16.78 -4.22
C ALA A 99 -9.16 -16.88 -4.78
N ASP A 100 -9.91 -17.87 -4.29
CA ASP A 100 -11.27 -18.11 -4.77
C ASP A 100 -12.22 -16.95 -4.42
N GLY A 101 -13.39 -16.94 -5.05
CA GLY A 101 -14.37 -15.88 -4.87
C GLY A 101 -14.96 -15.82 -3.45
N ARG A 102 -14.94 -16.94 -2.71
CA ARG A 102 -15.49 -17.02 -1.34
C ARG A 102 -14.53 -16.41 -0.34
N ALA A 103 -13.24 -16.74 -0.41
CA ALA A 103 -12.19 -16.16 0.42
C ALA A 103 -12.15 -14.62 0.26
N ARG A 104 -12.29 -14.15 -0.98
CA ARG A 104 -12.40 -12.71 -1.29
C ARG A 104 -13.64 -12.07 -0.69
N GLN A 105 -14.80 -12.73 -0.80
CA GLN A 105 -16.05 -12.23 -0.22
C GLN A 105 -15.98 -12.17 1.31
N ASP A 106 -15.56 -13.26 1.95
CA ASP A 106 -15.47 -13.36 3.41
C ASP A 106 -14.52 -12.29 3.97
N LEU A 107 -13.41 -12.01 3.27
CA LEU A 107 -12.49 -10.96 3.67
C LEU A 107 -13.11 -9.56 3.52
N ALA A 108 -13.84 -9.30 2.42
CA ALA A 108 -14.56 -8.05 2.24
C ALA A 108 -15.69 -7.85 3.27
N GLU A 109 -16.36 -8.91 3.70
CA GLU A 109 -17.42 -8.85 4.72
C GLU A 109 -16.87 -8.57 6.12
N ARG A 110 -15.73 -9.14 6.46
CA ARG A 110 -15.00 -8.83 7.69
C ARG A 110 -14.49 -7.39 7.70
N TRP A 111 -14.28 -6.79 6.52
CA TRP A 111 -13.99 -5.37 6.33
C TRP A 111 -15.24 -4.51 6.50
N SER A 112 -15.82 -4.55 7.70
CA SER A 112 -16.76 -3.52 8.14
C SER A 112 -16.03 -2.18 8.21
N PRO A 113 -16.63 -1.05 7.80
CA PRO A 113 -16.11 0.26 8.17
C PRO A 113 -15.88 0.24 9.68
N PRO A 114 -14.65 0.47 10.14
CA PRO A 114 -14.46 0.82 11.53
C PRO A 114 -15.32 2.05 11.82
N ALA A 115 -15.89 2.14 13.02
CA ALA A 115 -16.57 3.36 13.46
C ALA A 115 -15.69 4.61 13.24
N GLN A 116 -14.38 4.43 13.23
CA GLN A 116 -13.36 5.44 12.91
C GLN A 116 -13.43 5.98 11.47
N VAL A 117 -13.79 5.18 10.46
CA VAL A 117 -13.95 5.67 9.06
C VAL A 117 -15.21 6.53 8.94
N LEU A 118 -16.29 6.13 9.59
CA LEU A 118 -17.51 6.94 9.65
C LEU A 118 -17.27 8.25 10.40
N LYS A 119 -16.55 8.17 11.53
CA LYS A 119 -16.10 9.34 12.29
C LYS A 119 -15.19 10.25 11.47
N MET A 120 -14.24 9.71 10.71
CA MET A 120 -13.39 10.48 9.81
C MET A 120 -14.21 11.26 8.78
N PHE A 121 -15.25 10.66 8.17
CA PHE A 121 -16.11 11.41 7.23
C PHE A 121 -16.98 12.48 7.91
N ALA A 122 -17.28 12.34 9.21
CA ALA A 122 -17.95 13.38 9.98
C ALA A 122 -16.97 14.52 10.33
N ASP A 123 -15.75 14.18 10.74
CA ASP A 123 -14.70 15.13 11.14
C ASP A 123 -14.09 15.84 9.91
N PHE A 124 -14.09 15.20 8.74
CA PHE A 124 -13.49 15.68 7.48
C PHE A 124 -14.42 15.42 6.28
N PRO A 125 -15.44 16.28 6.04
CA PRO A 125 -16.42 16.06 4.97
C PRO A 125 -15.81 16.00 3.55
N THR A 126 -14.72 16.74 3.31
CA THR A 126 -13.95 16.76 2.05
C THR A 126 -13.35 15.39 1.71
N ALA A 127 -13.12 14.53 2.69
CA ALA A 127 -12.61 13.17 2.47
C ALA A 127 -13.63 12.27 1.72
N ARG A 128 -14.91 12.64 1.63
CA ARG A 128 -15.90 11.91 0.83
C ARG A 128 -15.62 12.01 -0.67
N GLU A 129 -15.01 13.12 -1.09
CA GLU A 129 -14.62 13.39 -2.48
C GLU A 129 -13.09 13.51 -2.57
N VAL A 130 -12.41 12.42 -2.18
CA VAL A 130 -10.94 12.28 -2.04
C VAL A 130 -10.14 13.03 -3.12
N CYS A 131 -10.56 13.01 -4.38
CA CYS A 131 -9.83 13.60 -5.51
C CYS A 131 -10.31 15.00 -5.93
N ALA A 132 -11.41 15.54 -5.38
CA ALA A 132 -12.00 16.80 -5.84
C ALA A 132 -11.04 17.99 -5.69
N ASP A 133 -10.35 18.06 -4.56
CA ASP A 133 -9.40 19.13 -4.23
C ASP A 133 -7.95 18.80 -4.64
N ALA A 134 -7.75 17.86 -5.58
CA ALA A 134 -6.42 17.49 -6.03
C ALA A 134 -5.72 18.68 -6.72
N PRO A 135 -4.48 19.06 -6.34
CA PRO A 135 -3.80 20.25 -6.87
C PRO A 135 -3.58 20.24 -8.39
N ARG A 136 -3.44 19.05 -8.98
CA ARG A 136 -3.29 18.83 -10.43
C ARG A 136 -4.58 18.40 -11.12
N GLY A 137 -5.72 18.52 -10.42
CA GLY A 137 -7.05 18.14 -10.88
C GLY A 137 -7.42 16.68 -10.62
N GLU A 138 -8.73 16.46 -10.41
CA GLU A 138 -9.31 15.17 -10.03
C GLU A 138 -8.91 14.02 -10.97
N ARG A 139 -8.93 14.27 -12.29
CA ARG A 139 -8.62 13.26 -13.31
C ARG A 139 -7.18 12.76 -13.20
N HIS A 140 -6.23 13.64 -12.87
CA HIS A 140 -4.84 13.28 -12.71
C HIS A 140 -4.66 12.41 -11.46
N ALA A 141 -5.19 12.87 -10.31
CA ALA A 141 -5.13 12.11 -9.06
C ALA A 141 -5.77 10.72 -9.19
N ARG A 142 -6.97 10.64 -9.78
CA ARG A 142 -7.68 9.37 -9.96
C ARG A 142 -6.89 8.39 -10.84
N ARG A 143 -6.23 8.87 -11.90
CA ARG A 143 -5.38 8.04 -12.76
C ARG A 143 -4.15 7.52 -12.01
N ALA A 144 -3.45 8.39 -11.29
CA ALA A 144 -2.26 8.02 -10.51
C ALA A 144 -2.59 6.96 -9.45
N ILE A 145 -3.68 7.16 -8.69
CA ILE A 145 -4.14 6.21 -7.68
C ILE A 145 -4.54 4.88 -8.32
N THR A 146 -5.25 4.92 -9.45
CA THR A 146 -5.66 3.69 -10.16
C THR A 146 -4.44 2.89 -10.65
N LEU A 147 -3.41 3.57 -11.17
CA LEU A 147 -2.16 2.93 -11.60
C LEU A 147 -1.44 2.30 -10.40
N ALA A 148 -1.28 3.05 -9.31
CA ALA A 148 -0.62 2.57 -8.11
C ALA A 148 -1.34 1.35 -7.52
N VAL A 149 -2.67 1.37 -7.43
CA VAL A 149 -3.44 0.22 -6.93
C VAL A 149 -3.22 -1.03 -7.79
N ARG A 150 -3.14 -0.88 -9.12
CA ARG A 150 -2.91 -2.02 -10.03
C ARG A 150 -1.49 -2.58 -9.94
N GLU A 151 -0.52 -1.74 -9.63
CA GLU A 151 0.89 -2.13 -9.51
C GLU A 151 1.21 -2.73 -8.13
N LEU A 152 0.60 -2.20 -7.08
CA LEU A 152 0.93 -2.53 -5.68
C LEU A 152 0.13 -3.70 -5.11
N TYR A 153 -1.03 -4.01 -5.68
CA TYR A 153 -1.91 -5.07 -5.20
C TYR A 153 -2.17 -6.10 -6.30
N ASN A 154 -2.32 -7.35 -5.88
CA ASN A 154 -2.67 -8.42 -6.80
C ASN A 154 -4.18 -8.39 -7.16
N PRO A 155 -4.62 -9.14 -8.20
CA PRO A 155 -6.01 -9.12 -8.65
C PRO A 155 -7.04 -9.47 -7.56
N ALA A 156 -6.72 -10.41 -6.67
CA ALA A 156 -7.63 -10.81 -5.59
C ALA A 156 -7.79 -9.71 -4.54
N GLN A 157 -6.69 -9.04 -4.18
CA GLN A 157 -6.70 -7.88 -3.28
C GLN A 157 -7.52 -6.72 -3.87
N ILE A 158 -7.34 -6.42 -5.16
CA ILE A 158 -8.12 -5.40 -5.86
C ILE A 158 -9.62 -5.75 -5.83
N ASP A 159 -9.98 -7.01 -6.09
CA ASP A 159 -11.38 -7.46 -6.04
C ASP A 159 -12.00 -7.25 -4.64
N VAL A 160 -11.26 -7.54 -3.58
CA VAL A 160 -11.70 -7.27 -2.20
C VAL A 160 -11.94 -5.78 -1.97
N LEU A 161 -11.01 -4.90 -2.37
CA LEU A 161 -11.18 -3.44 -2.23
C LEU A 161 -12.43 -2.94 -2.97
N LEU A 162 -12.74 -3.50 -4.15
CA LEU A 162 -13.93 -3.16 -4.94
C LEU A 162 -15.23 -3.62 -4.25
N ARG A 163 -15.25 -4.82 -3.66
CA ARG A 163 -16.39 -5.34 -2.89
C ARG A 163 -16.66 -4.47 -1.66
N VAL A 164 -15.62 -4.12 -0.92
CA VAL A 164 -15.68 -3.23 0.25
C VAL A 164 -16.27 -1.88 -0.15
N ARG A 165 -15.74 -1.24 -1.20
CA ARG A 165 -16.27 0.04 -1.72
C ARG A 165 -17.75 -0.03 -2.08
N THR A 166 -18.16 -1.11 -2.75
CA THR A 166 -19.56 -1.30 -3.17
C THR A 166 -20.48 -1.44 -1.96
N ARG A 167 -20.03 -2.17 -0.92
CA ARG A 167 -20.74 -2.31 0.34
C ARG A 167 -20.87 -0.99 1.09
N HIS A 168 -19.81 -0.18 1.18
CA HIS A 168 -19.89 1.14 1.83
C HIS A 168 -20.87 2.07 1.14
N ARG A 169 -20.94 2.06 -0.20
CA ARG A 169 -21.93 2.85 -0.94
C ARG A 169 -23.36 2.41 -0.63
N ALA A 170 -23.59 1.11 -0.41
CA ALA A 170 -24.89 0.59 -0.02
C ALA A 170 -25.28 0.91 1.43
N VAL A 171 -24.30 1.03 2.34
CA VAL A 171 -24.53 1.32 3.77
C VAL A 171 -24.58 2.83 4.06
N GLY A 172 -23.94 3.66 3.24
CA GLY A 172 -23.87 5.13 3.40
C GLY A 172 -24.95 5.93 2.68
N ALA A 173 -26.08 5.31 2.30
CA ALA A 173 -27.22 6.03 1.73
C ALA A 173 -28.02 6.75 2.83
N PRO A 174 -28.35 8.05 2.69
CA PRO A 174 -29.72 8.48 2.93
C PRO A 174 -30.65 7.91 1.85
#